data_AF-W4L9B7-F1
#
_entry.id   AF-W4L9B7-F1
#
_cell.length_a   1.000
_cell.length_b   1.000
_cell.length_c   1.000
_cell.angle_alpha   90.00
_cell.angle_beta   90.00
_cell.angle_gamma   90.00
#
_symmetry.space_group_name_H-M   'P 1'
#
loop_
_entity.id
_entity.type
_entity.pdbx_description
1 polymer ?
#
loop_
_entity_poly.entity_id
_entity_poly.type
_entity_poly.pdbx_seq_one_letter_code
_entity_poly.pdbx_strand_id
1 'polypeptide(L)'
;MGTSIRREDYTMAAVRALRDALWHNSLMVARALDMDTDSMFVEVMIGVPKPEAVDTSKVLEVLPHGTGEVKVVHGGLEIPSEDGTGKTVIANAAAIVKLDLP
;
A
#
# COMPACT_ATOMS: atom_id res chain seq x y z
N MET A 1 1.45 -5.12 -6.37
CA MET A 1 1.82 -6.26 -5.49
C MET A 1 3.20 -6.02 -4.91
N GLY A 2 3.45 -6.40 -3.67
CA GLY A 2 4.77 -6.28 -3.03
C GLY A 2 5.16 -7.53 -2.29
N THR A 3 6.46 -7.80 -2.20
CA THR A 3 6.98 -9.03 -1.58
C THR A 3 8.08 -8.76 -0.57
N SER A 4 8.17 -9.62 0.45
CA SER A 4 9.30 -9.73 1.36
C SER A 4 9.82 -11.16 1.32
N ILE A 5 11.01 -11.32 0.76
CA ILE A 5 11.60 -12.62 0.47
C ILE A 5 12.56 -12.96 1.62
N ARG A 6 12.34 -14.11 2.28
CA ARG A 6 13.14 -14.66 3.38
C ARG A 6 13.25 -13.79 4.65
N ARG A 7 12.61 -12.62 4.69
CA ARG A 7 12.73 -11.65 5.81
C ARG A 7 11.52 -11.58 6.72
N GLU A 8 10.39 -12.16 6.30
CA GLU A 8 9.11 -12.06 7.04
C GLU A 8 8.71 -10.60 7.38
N ASP A 9 9.16 -9.65 6.56
CA ASP A 9 8.90 -8.23 6.78
C ASP A 9 7.59 -7.82 6.09
N TYR A 10 6.49 -7.92 6.84
CA TYR A 10 5.14 -7.58 6.37
C TYR A 10 5.00 -6.09 6.02
N THR A 11 5.70 -5.21 6.73
CA THR A 11 5.70 -3.77 6.45
C THR A 11 6.36 -3.48 5.10
N MET A 12 7.53 -4.04 4.85
CA MET A 12 8.24 -3.85 3.58
C MET A 12 7.44 -4.44 2.41
N ALA A 13 6.78 -5.58 2.59
CA ALA A 13 5.88 -6.12 1.58
C ALA A 13 4.73 -5.15 1.26
N ALA A 14 4.09 -4.56 2.28
CA ALA A 14 3.02 -3.58 2.13
C ALA A 14 3.48 -2.28 1.45
N VAL A 15 4.62 -1.71 1.88
CA VAL A 15 5.23 -0.52 1.27
C VAL A 15 5.52 -0.75 -0.22
N ARG A 16 6.11 -1.90 -0.56
CA ARG A 16 6.37 -2.28 -1.96
C ARG A 16 5.07 -2.42 -2.75
N ALA A 17 4.04 -3.01 -2.14
CA ALA A 17 2.75 -3.19 -2.79
C ALA A 17 2.08 -1.86 -3.13
N LEU A 18 2.12 -0.89 -2.21
CA LEU A 18 1.59 0.45 -2.44
C LEU A 18 2.41 1.22 -3.48
N ARG A 19 3.75 1.17 -3.42
CA ARG A 19 4.61 1.78 -4.45
C ARG A 19 4.27 1.27 -5.84
N ASP A 20 4.17 -0.04 -5.99
CA ASP A 20 3.78 -0.69 -7.24
C ASP A 20 2.40 -0.22 -7.72
N ALA A 21 1.41 -0.10 -6.82
CA ALA A 21 0.09 0.41 -7.16
C ALA A 21 0.09 1.88 -7.64
N LEU A 22 0.98 2.73 -7.10
CA LEU A 22 1.02 4.15 -7.43
C LEU A 22 1.90 4.47 -8.66
N TRP A 23 3.08 3.88 -8.77
CA TRP A 23 4.10 4.28 -9.75
C TRP A 23 3.78 3.94 -11.20
N HIS A 24 2.80 3.07 -11.43
CA HIS A 24 2.32 2.74 -12.77
C HIS A 24 1.12 3.59 -13.21
N ASN A 25 0.71 4.56 -12.40
CA ASN A 25 -0.48 5.37 -12.63
C ASN A 25 -0.15 6.88 -12.58
N SER A 26 -0.92 7.66 -13.34
CA SER A 26 -0.88 9.12 -13.30
C SER A 26 -2.32 9.64 -13.22
N LEU A 27 -2.63 10.40 -12.18
CA LEU A 27 -3.95 10.95 -11.91
C LEU A 27 -3.90 12.47 -12.05
N MET A 28 -4.62 13.01 -13.03
CA MET A 28 -4.65 14.45 -13.34
C MET A 28 -5.98 15.11 -12.95
N VAL A 29 -6.86 14.39 -12.25
CA VAL A 29 -8.24 14.81 -11.99
C VAL A 29 -8.36 16.10 -11.19
N ALA A 30 -7.56 16.26 -10.12
CA ALA A 30 -7.55 17.49 -9.32
C ALA A 30 -7.19 18.71 -10.18
N ARG A 31 -6.12 18.57 -10.96
CA ARG A 31 -5.68 19.61 -11.91
C ARG A 31 -6.73 19.91 -12.99
N ALA A 32 -7.42 18.90 -13.49
CA ALA A 32 -8.46 19.08 -14.52
C ALA A 32 -9.69 19.84 -14.00
N LEU A 33 -9.88 19.88 -12.67
CA LEU A 33 -10.96 20.58 -11.99
C LEU A 33 -10.47 21.88 -11.32
N ASP A 34 -9.27 22.36 -11.66
CA ASP A 34 -8.63 23.53 -11.06
C ASP A 34 -8.52 23.46 -9.52
N MET A 35 -8.37 22.24 -8.99
CA MET A 35 -8.19 21.96 -7.56
C MET A 35 -6.73 21.61 -7.24
N ASP A 36 -6.34 21.80 -5.98
CA ASP A 36 -5.02 21.38 -5.50
C ASP A 36 -4.93 19.84 -5.45
N THR A 37 -3.78 19.30 -5.88
CA THR A 37 -3.49 17.86 -5.83
C THR A 37 -3.45 17.36 -4.39
N ASP A 38 -3.07 18.23 -3.43
CA ASP A 38 -3.08 17.91 -2.01
C ASP A 38 -4.50 17.88 -1.40
N SER A 39 -5.54 18.25 -2.16
CA SER A 39 -6.95 18.08 -1.74
C SER A 39 -7.47 16.65 -1.90
N MET A 40 -6.69 15.77 -2.55
CA MET A 40 -7.07 14.36 -2.69
C MET A 40 -6.89 13.60 -1.37
N PHE A 41 -7.86 12.76 -1.05
CA PHE A 41 -7.78 11.79 0.03
C PHE A 41 -7.57 10.38 -0.53
N VAL A 42 -6.56 9.66 -0.04
CA VAL A 42 -6.24 8.31 -0.48
C VAL A 42 -6.56 7.31 0.63
N GLU A 43 -7.57 6.47 0.38
CA GLU A 43 -7.79 5.28 1.21
C GLU A 43 -6.92 4.13 0.68
N VAL A 44 -5.94 3.74 1.47
CA VAL A 44 -5.02 2.65 1.16
C VAL A 44 -5.53 1.38 1.84
N MET A 45 -5.79 0.34 1.06
CA MET A 45 -6.15 -0.98 1.58
C MET A 45 -5.03 -1.98 1.28
N ILE A 46 -4.52 -2.63 2.33
CA ILE A 46 -3.46 -3.64 2.23
C ILE A 46 -4.00 -5.00 2.64
N GLY A 47 -3.91 -5.99 1.76
CA GLY A 47 -4.17 -7.39 2.07
C GLY A 47 -2.86 -8.14 2.32
N VAL A 48 -2.66 -8.65 3.54
CA VAL A 48 -1.41 -9.31 3.98
C VAL A 48 -1.68 -10.40 5.02
N PRO A 49 -0.84 -11.46 5.14
CA PRO A 49 -1.14 -12.59 6.03
C PRO A 49 -1.21 -12.23 7.52
N LYS A 50 -0.40 -11.27 7.99
CA LYS A 50 -0.39 -10.77 9.36
C LYS A 50 -0.59 -9.25 9.41
N PRO A 51 -1.84 -8.77 9.37
CA PRO A 51 -2.16 -7.34 9.35
C PRO A 51 -1.55 -6.55 10.52
N GLU A 52 -1.57 -7.16 11.70
CA GLU A 52 -1.06 -6.60 12.95
C GLU A 52 0.46 -6.37 12.96
N ALA A 53 1.19 -7.01 12.04
CA ALA A 53 2.64 -6.87 11.90
C ALA A 53 3.05 -5.77 10.90
N VAL A 54 2.09 -4.99 10.39
CA VAL A 54 2.33 -3.88 9.46
C VAL A 54 2.37 -2.55 10.19
N ASP A 55 3.47 -1.82 10.01
CA ASP A 55 3.62 -0.43 10.40
C ASP A 55 2.90 0.47 9.37
N THR A 56 1.68 0.88 9.71
CA THR A 56 0.83 1.68 8.82
C THR A 56 1.37 3.07 8.57
N SER A 57 2.13 3.64 9.51
CA SER A 57 2.78 4.95 9.33
C SER A 57 3.80 4.89 8.20
N LYS A 58 4.64 3.86 8.15
CA LYS A 58 5.60 3.67 7.05
C LYS A 58 4.94 3.41 5.70
N VAL A 59 3.77 2.77 5.69
CA VAL A 59 3.00 2.59 4.46
C VAL A 59 2.46 3.93 3.98
N LEU A 60 1.94 4.77 4.89
CA LEU A 60 1.38 6.08 4.55
C LEU A 60 2.44 7.06 4.00
N GLU A 61 3.69 6.97 4.47
CA GLU A 61 4.83 7.75 3.95
C GLU A 61 5.12 7.53 2.46
N VAL A 62 4.53 6.51 1.83
CA VAL A 62 4.68 6.25 0.40
C VAL A 62 3.85 7.22 -0.46
N LEU A 63 2.79 7.83 0.09
CA LEU A 63 1.93 8.74 -0.67
C LEU A 63 2.73 9.98 -1.10
N PRO A 64 2.76 10.32 -2.41
CA PRO A 64 3.53 11.46 -2.89
C PRO A 64 2.86 12.80 -2.59
N HIS A 65 1.53 12.81 -2.51
CA HIS A 65 0.67 13.99 -2.37
C HIS A 65 -0.60 13.62 -1.60
N GLY A 66 -1.26 14.65 -1.07
CA GLY A 66 -2.53 14.50 -0.36
C GLY A 66 -2.41 13.88 1.03
N THR A 67 -3.56 13.54 1.59
CA THR A 67 -3.67 12.86 2.88
C THR A 67 -4.30 11.48 2.69
N GLY A 68 -4.18 10.59 3.68
CA GLY A 68 -4.74 9.26 3.55
C GLY A 68 -4.85 8.48 4.84
N GLU A 69 -5.51 7.35 4.73
CA GLU A 69 -5.65 6.36 5.79
C GLU A 69 -5.21 5.00 5.26
N VAL A 70 -4.55 4.20 6.09
CA VAL A 70 -4.16 2.83 5.75
C VAL A 70 -5.01 1.85 6.55
N LYS A 71 -5.75 1.01 5.84
CA LYS A 71 -6.48 -0.14 6.39
C LYS A 71 -5.76 -1.42 5.99
N VAL A 72 -5.34 -2.20 6.98
CA VAL A 72 -4.67 -3.48 6.76
C VAL A 72 -5.62 -4.60 7.14
N VAL A 73 -5.84 -5.54 6.23
CA VAL A 73 -6.75 -6.67 6.40
C VAL A 73 -6.03 -7.97 6.08
N HIS A 74 -6.54 -9.06 6.65
CA HIS A 74 -5.99 -10.38 6.37
C HIS A 74 -6.18 -10.72 4.88
N GLY A 75 -5.11 -11.15 4.22
CA GLY A 75 -5.10 -11.46 2.79
C GLY A 75 -3.69 -11.78 2.29
N GLY A 76 -3.44 -11.57 1.00
CA GLY A 76 -2.12 -11.83 0.41
C GLY A 76 -1.74 -13.31 0.47
N LEU A 77 -0.44 -13.60 0.63
CA LEU A 77 0.07 -14.98 0.72
C LEU A 77 1.34 -15.06 1.56
N GLU A 78 1.50 -16.13 2.34
CA GLU A 78 2.74 -16.47 3.04
C GLU A 78 3.17 -17.88 2.61
N ILE A 79 4.38 -18.00 2.06
CA ILE A 79 4.94 -19.27 1.60
C ILE A 79 6.19 -19.59 2.41
N PRO A 80 6.23 -20.68 3.19
CA PRO A 80 7.45 -21.10 3.89
C PRO A 80 8.51 -21.56 2.89
N SER A 81 9.78 -21.33 3.21
CA SER A 81 10.89 -21.89 2.44
C SER A 81 11.04 -23.39 2.72
N GLU A 82 11.51 -24.15 1.73
CA GLU A 82 11.75 -25.59 1.86
C GLU A 82 12.79 -25.92 2.94
N ASP A 83 13.78 -25.04 3.12
CA ASP A 83 14.83 -25.16 4.14
C ASP A 83 14.37 -24.72 5.55
N GLY A 84 13.13 -24.21 5.69
CA GLY A 84 12.59 -23.72 6.96
C GLY A 84 13.26 -22.46 7.52
N THR A 85 14.17 -21.83 6.77
CA THR A 85 14.97 -20.67 7.21
C THR A 85 14.24 -19.33 7.10
N GLY A 86 13.04 -19.30 6.52
CA GLY A 86 12.21 -18.11 6.48
C GLY A 86 10.97 -18.30 5.62
N LYS A 87 10.32 -17.19 5.28
CA LYS A 87 9.11 -17.19 4.46
C LYS A 87 9.14 -16.09 3.42
N THR A 88 8.40 -16.31 2.34
CA THR A 88 8.08 -15.28 1.37
C THR A 88 6.69 -14.74 1.69
N VAL A 89 6.63 -13.47 2.05
CA VAL A 89 5.39 -12.74 2.29
C VAL A 89 5.03 -11.97 1.03
N ILE A 90 3.78 -12.07 0.60
CA ILE A 90 3.20 -11.34 -0.53
C ILE A 90 2.06 -10.49 0.01
N ALA A 91 2.11 -9.20 -0.26
CA ALA A 91 1.06 -8.23 0.05
C ALA A 91 0.45 -7.67 -1.23
N ASN A 92 -0.86 -7.46 -1.21
CA ASN A 92 -1.60 -6.74 -2.23
C ASN A 92 -2.03 -5.38 -1.70
N ALA A 93 -2.08 -4.38 -2.57
CA ALA A 93 -2.49 -3.03 -2.22
C ALA A 93 -3.54 -2.53 -3.21
N ALA A 94 -4.50 -1.77 -2.69
CA ALA A 94 -5.41 -0.95 -3.48
C ALA A 94 -5.31 0.49 -2.95
N ALA A 95 -5.14 1.45 -3.86
CA ALA A 95 -5.18 2.88 -3.55
C ALA A 95 -6.46 3.46 -4.14
N ILE A 96 -7.38 3.91 -3.28
CA ILE A 96 -8.67 4.47 -3.66
C ILE A 96 -8.59 5.97 -3.46
N VAL A 97 -8.54 6.71 -4.56
CA VAL A 97 -8.41 8.17 -4.53
C VAL A 97 -9.80 8.81 -4.57
N LYS A 98 -10.07 9.70 -3.61
CA LYS A 98 -11.30 10.47 -3.47
C LYS A 98 -10.98 11.96 -3.53
N LEU A 99 -11.87 12.72 -4.16
CA LEU A 99 -11.79 14.17 -4.24
C LEU A 99 -13.20 14.70 -4.02
N ASP A 100 -13.38 15.48 -2.94
CA ASP A 100 -14.65 16.14 -2.67
C ASP A 100 -14.80 17.36 -3.58
N LEU A 101 -15.95 17.48 -4.22
CA LEU A 101 -16.25 18.58 -5.13
C LEU A 101 -17.05 19.68 -4.41
N PRO A 102 -16.83 20.95 -4.75
CA PRO A 102 -17.60 22.07 -4.23
C PRO A 102 -19.06 22.09 -4.72
#